data_AF-A0A3S4I6C8-F1
#
_entry.id   AF-A0A3S4I6C8-F1
#
_cell.length_a   1.000
_cell.length_b   1.000
_cell.length_c   1.000
_cell.angle_alpha   90.00
_cell.angle_beta   90.00
_cell.angle_gamma   90.00
#
_symmetry.space_group_name_H-M   'P 1'
#
loop_
_entity.id
_entity.type
_entity.pdbx_description
1 polymer ?
#
loop_
_entity_poly.entity_id
_entity_poly.type
_entity_poly.pdbx_seq_one_letter_code
_entity_poly.pdbx_strand_id
1 'polypeptide(L)'
;MKQILNHARIVLADRVIDNGALEINDGLIAAIHEHALPDGEDLAGALLLPGLVEIHTDNLEKHLMPRNGVLWPILPAVITHDAQCVAAGITTVLDALAVGDLEGESVRLDTLHSSFDAINQGMREGALRADHFFHLRCELAYPGLLDELEALIAHPAVKLVSVMDHTPGQRQYRDLEQYKKYYGKKKVGWNEDTFLAAVAERKTKQAQYAGRHKQAVVELAQARGIALASHDDTDEAHIEEALRDGVAISEFPTTREAAAAAKRHGLATVMGAPNVVRGGSHSGNVAALELARHDLLDILSSDYVPASLLHGAWLLHAQAGWSLPRAVAAVSLNPARAVGLADRGDIAVGQRADLVAMTARGDVPLVRSVWKLAGGYSDVRRHRCAAAVVPRTQRAPLRRGRQPVRPRDPGRHAGPRRWLRRRTDAGRLPARCRLPAGARRRSGHGGYGVMAHDKLARDYLLQLGFSPRLARLVGMHVEAKRYLCAIDPAYLAALSPASAATLGYQGGPMRADEADAFSRLPDLADILALRRLDEAAKDGGWSLGAADWVWPLMAAHLGSQRLAAWPA
;
A
#
# COMPACT_ATOMS: atom_id res chain seq x y z
N MET A 1 -28.28 17.26 12.92
CA MET A 1 -27.92 17.35 14.35
C MET A 1 -27.14 18.64 14.57
N LYS A 2 -27.54 19.46 15.55
CA LYS A 2 -26.80 20.66 15.96
C LYS A 2 -25.70 20.28 16.96
N GLN A 3 -24.47 20.72 16.72
CA GLN A 3 -23.32 20.55 17.61
C GLN A 3 -22.61 21.90 17.79
N ILE A 4 -22.07 22.15 18.98
CA ILE A 4 -21.25 23.34 19.26
C ILE A 4 -19.89 22.86 19.78
N LEU A 5 -18.80 23.32 19.18
CA LEU A 5 -17.44 23.16 19.68
C LEU A 5 -16.99 24.48 20.29
N ASN A 6 -16.63 24.49 21.56
CA ASN A 6 -16.48 25.68 22.37
C ASN A 6 -15.07 25.78 22.97
N HIS A 7 -14.70 26.98 23.43
CA HIS A 7 -13.39 27.26 24.02
C HIS A 7 -12.22 26.81 23.14
N ALA A 8 -12.34 27.04 21.83
CA ALA A 8 -11.35 26.62 20.84
C ALA A 8 -10.48 27.78 20.40
N ARG A 9 -9.22 27.48 20.08
CA ARG A 9 -8.37 28.38 19.28
C ARG A 9 -8.62 28.08 17.80
N ILE A 10 -9.50 28.81 17.15
CA ILE A 10 -9.98 28.47 15.79
C ILE A 10 -9.05 29.09 14.76
N VAL A 11 -8.43 28.25 13.92
CA VAL A 11 -7.57 28.71 12.82
C VAL A 11 -8.41 28.87 11.56
N LEU A 12 -8.69 30.12 11.20
CA LEU A 12 -9.32 30.50 9.94
C LEU A 12 -8.24 30.70 8.86
N ALA A 13 -8.65 30.89 7.61
CA ALA A 13 -7.72 31.09 6.49
C ALA A 13 -6.80 32.32 6.66
N ASP A 14 -7.23 33.36 7.36
CA ASP A 14 -6.54 34.63 7.52
C ASP A 14 -6.03 34.90 8.95
N ARG A 15 -6.72 34.38 9.97
CA ARG A 15 -6.44 34.70 11.38
C ARG A 15 -6.74 33.55 12.33
N VAL A 16 -6.43 33.77 13.62
CA VAL A 16 -6.78 32.85 14.71
C VAL A 16 -7.72 33.54 15.68
N ILE A 17 -8.81 32.88 16.06
CA ILE A 17 -9.68 33.29 17.16
C ILE A 17 -9.22 32.56 18.42
N ASP A 18 -8.79 33.26 19.48
CA ASP A 18 -8.13 32.62 20.63
C ASP A 18 -9.07 31.93 21.64
N ASN A 19 -10.37 32.25 21.65
CA ASN A 19 -11.35 31.61 22.51
C ASN A 19 -12.75 31.66 21.88
N GLY A 20 -12.86 31.04 20.70
CA GLY A 20 -14.07 31.03 19.90
C GLY A 20 -14.95 29.81 20.11
N ALA A 21 -16.10 29.84 19.45
CA ALA A 21 -17.00 28.70 19.30
C ALA A 21 -17.39 28.47 17.84
N LEU A 22 -17.65 27.22 17.48
CA LEU A 22 -18.08 26.80 16.15
C LEU A 22 -19.43 26.08 16.27
N GLU A 23 -20.47 26.60 15.62
CA GLU A 23 -21.74 25.89 15.47
C GLU A 23 -21.73 25.06 14.20
N ILE A 24 -22.11 23.79 14.34
CA ILE A 24 -22.22 22.82 13.26
C ILE A 24 -23.69 22.39 13.17
N ASN A 25 -24.27 22.44 11.98
CA ASN A 25 -25.58 21.89 11.72
C ASN A 25 -25.52 20.90 10.55
N ASP A 26 -25.97 19.67 10.78
CA ASP A 26 -25.98 18.59 9.78
C ASP A 26 -24.61 18.38 9.13
N GLY A 27 -23.54 18.54 9.93
CA GLY A 27 -22.15 18.41 9.52
C GLY A 27 -21.63 19.52 8.60
N LEU A 28 -22.35 20.63 8.47
CA LEU A 28 -21.87 21.87 7.88
C LEU A 28 -21.60 22.92 8.96
N ILE A 29 -20.63 23.78 8.74
CA ILE A 29 -20.34 24.92 9.61
C ILE A 29 -21.45 25.94 9.45
N ALA A 30 -22.23 26.16 10.52
CA ALA A 30 -23.38 27.05 10.51
C ALA A 30 -23.02 28.47 10.97
N ALA A 31 -22.14 28.60 11.97
CA ALA A 31 -21.68 29.87 12.49
C ALA A 31 -20.30 29.76 13.15
N ILE A 32 -19.55 30.86 13.10
CA ILE A 32 -18.24 31.02 13.76
C ILE A 32 -18.37 32.21 14.72
N HIS A 33 -18.04 32.00 15.98
CA HIS A 33 -18.15 33.01 17.02
C HIS A 33 -16.76 33.42 17.53
N GLU A 34 -16.55 34.74 17.66
CA GLU A 34 -15.31 35.33 18.21
C GLU A 34 -15.14 35.05 19.72
N HIS A 35 -16.19 34.61 20.40
CA HIS A 35 -16.22 34.28 21.82
C HIS A 35 -16.89 32.94 22.07
N ALA A 36 -16.54 32.32 23.19
CA ALA A 36 -17.18 31.11 23.68
C ALA A 36 -18.69 31.31 23.92
N LEU A 37 -19.48 30.26 23.70
CA LEU A 37 -20.92 30.23 23.94
C LEU A 37 -21.24 29.63 25.33
N PRO A 38 -22.48 29.77 25.86
CA PRO A 38 -22.85 29.18 27.15
C PRO A 38 -22.84 27.64 27.15
N ASP A 39 -23.20 27.03 26.03
CA ASP A 39 -23.32 25.59 25.86
C ASP A 39 -22.39 25.09 24.74
N GLY A 40 -22.04 23.80 24.79
CA GLY A 40 -21.24 23.14 23.77
C GLY A 40 -20.15 22.25 24.36
N GLU A 41 -19.48 21.52 23.47
CA GLU A 41 -18.33 20.72 23.86
C GLU A 41 -17.11 21.62 24.10
N ASP A 42 -16.60 21.62 25.33
CA ASP A 42 -15.37 22.33 25.68
C ASP A 42 -14.12 21.64 25.09
N LEU A 43 -13.42 22.34 24.19
CA LEU A 43 -12.15 21.90 23.59
C LEU A 43 -10.92 22.30 24.43
N ALA A 44 -11.12 22.95 25.57
CA ALA A 44 -10.11 23.31 26.56
C ALA A 44 -8.89 24.05 25.97
N GLY A 45 -9.15 25.01 25.07
CA GLY A 45 -8.14 25.82 24.39
C GLY A 45 -7.35 25.09 23.31
N ALA A 46 -7.79 23.89 22.88
CA ALA A 46 -7.18 23.20 21.75
C ALA A 46 -7.29 24.03 20.46
N LEU A 47 -6.29 23.89 19.58
CA LEU A 47 -6.35 24.45 18.23
C LEU A 47 -7.36 23.65 17.40
N LEU A 48 -8.33 24.34 16.83
CA LEU A 48 -9.31 23.78 15.90
C LEU A 48 -8.92 24.18 14.48
N LEU A 49 -8.64 23.18 13.66
CA LEU A 49 -8.18 23.28 12.28
C LEU A 49 -9.23 22.69 11.33
N PRO A 50 -9.27 23.11 10.06
CA PRO A 50 -9.94 22.33 9.03
C PRO A 50 -9.31 20.93 8.93
N GLY A 51 -10.10 19.96 8.48
CA GLY A 51 -9.65 18.62 8.14
C GLY A 51 -8.51 18.66 7.15
N LEU A 52 -7.45 17.88 7.39
CA LEU A 52 -6.30 17.87 6.49
C LEU A 52 -6.66 17.15 5.19
N VAL A 53 -6.07 17.62 4.09
CA VAL A 53 -6.27 17.10 2.75
C VAL A 53 -4.92 16.63 2.21
N GLU A 54 -4.81 15.32 2.05
CA GLU A 54 -3.65 14.66 1.45
C GLU A 54 -3.88 14.46 -0.05
N ILE A 55 -2.94 14.92 -0.88
CA ILE A 55 -3.03 14.79 -2.34
C ILE A 55 -2.05 13.79 -2.95
N HIS A 56 -1.06 13.30 -2.18
CA HIS A 56 -0.10 12.28 -2.59
C HIS A 56 0.33 11.43 -1.39
N THR A 57 -0.10 10.17 -1.30
CA THR A 57 0.44 9.25 -0.29
C THR A 57 0.71 7.84 -0.79
N ASP A 58 1.94 7.38 -0.55
CA ASP A 58 2.40 6.01 -0.82
C ASP A 58 2.25 5.10 0.43
N ASN A 59 1.55 5.57 1.47
CA ASN A 59 1.49 4.86 2.75
C ASN A 59 0.80 3.50 2.64
N LEU A 60 -0.15 3.32 1.72
CA LEU A 60 -0.84 2.05 1.51
C LEU A 60 0.13 0.90 1.21
N GLU A 61 1.18 1.13 0.43
CA GLU A 61 2.13 0.09 0.01
C GLU A 61 2.78 -0.62 1.19
N LYS A 62 3.03 0.10 2.29
CA LYS A 62 3.60 -0.47 3.52
C LYS A 62 2.65 -1.41 4.24
N HIS A 63 1.34 -1.20 4.06
CA HIS A 63 0.31 -2.07 4.61
C HIS A 63 0.01 -3.25 3.69
N LEU A 64 0.19 -3.08 2.37
CA LEU A 64 0.12 -4.18 1.40
C LEU A 64 1.28 -5.15 1.57
N MET A 65 2.49 -4.64 1.82
CA MET A 65 3.68 -5.44 2.05
C MET A 65 4.35 -5.04 3.36
N PRO A 66 3.79 -5.41 4.53
CA PRO A 66 4.34 -5.06 5.84
C PRO A 66 5.73 -5.69 6.07
N ARG A 67 6.07 -6.72 5.30
CA ARG A 67 7.41 -7.29 5.23
C ARG A 67 7.71 -7.68 3.79
N ASN A 68 8.96 -7.46 3.36
CA ASN A 68 9.43 -7.79 2.01
C ASN A 68 9.00 -9.21 1.58
N GLY A 69 8.29 -9.29 0.46
CA GLY A 69 7.81 -10.53 -0.16
C GLY A 69 6.56 -11.14 0.47
N VAL A 70 5.93 -10.47 1.45
CA VAL A 70 4.69 -10.94 2.08
C VAL A 70 3.56 -9.97 1.76
N LEU A 71 2.67 -10.38 0.86
CA LEU A 71 1.46 -9.63 0.54
C LEU A 71 0.39 -9.87 1.62
N TRP A 72 -0.11 -8.78 2.21
CA TRP A 72 -1.22 -8.79 3.16
C TRP A 72 -2.56 -8.68 2.42
N PRO A 73 -3.68 -9.18 2.98
CA PRO A 73 -5.00 -8.93 2.42
C PRO A 73 -5.27 -7.43 2.22
N ILE A 74 -5.64 -7.06 0.99
CA ILE A 74 -5.64 -5.67 0.52
C ILE A 74 -6.69 -4.83 1.25
N LEU A 75 -7.95 -5.29 1.36
CA LEU A 75 -8.98 -4.52 2.06
C LEU A 75 -8.61 -4.25 3.54
N PRO A 76 -8.12 -5.23 4.34
CA PRO A 76 -7.56 -4.93 5.66
C PRO A 76 -6.37 -3.96 5.65
N ALA A 77 -5.51 -3.98 4.63
CA ALA A 77 -4.44 -3.00 4.46
C ALA A 77 -4.99 -1.58 4.24
N VAL A 78 -5.99 -1.44 3.37
CA VAL A 78 -6.70 -0.16 3.12
C VAL A 78 -7.35 0.37 4.40
N ILE A 79 -8.04 -0.48 5.19
CA ILE A 79 -8.65 -0.08 6.46
C ILE A 79 -7.58 0.40 7.47
N THR A 80 -6.42 -0.26 7.50
CA THR A 80 -5.30 0.15 8.38
C THR A 80 -4.69 1.47 7.92
N HIS A 81 -4.57 1.66 6.61
CA HIS A 81 -4.14 2.91 6.01
C HIS A 81 -5.10 4.07 6.37
N ASP A 82 -6.41 3.91 6.18
CA ASP A 82 -7.44 4.88 6.57
C ASP A 82 -7.35 5.23 8.07
N ALA A 83 -7.22 4.21 8.92
CA ALA A 83 -7.11 4.44 10.36
C ALA A 83 -5.88 5.30 10.73
N GLN A 84 -4.75 5.13 10.04
CA GLN A 84 -3.57 5.96 10.23
C GLN A 84 -3.76 7.39 9.72
N CYS A 85 -4.40 7.56 8.55
CA CYS A 85 -4.72 8.87 8.00
C CYS A 85 -5.62 9.66 8.96
N VAL A 86 -6.72 9.06 9.43
CA VAL A 86 -7.63 9.74 10.36
C VAL A 86 -6.96 10.02 11.70
N ALA A 87 -6.12 9.11 12.21
CA ALA A 87 -5.36 9.38 13.43
C ALA A 87 -4.37 10.55 13.28
N ALA A 88 -3.88 10.80 12.06
CA ALA A 88 -3.04 11.94 11.72
C ALA A 88 -3.81 13.25 11.45
N GLY A 89 -5.16 13.24 11.54
CA GLY A 89 -6.01 14.39 11.24
C GLY A 89 -6.39 14.53 9.77
N ILE A 90 -6.04 13.55 8.94
CA ILE A 90 -6.37 13.56 7.51
C ILE A 90 -7.82 13.09 7.34
N THR A 91 -8.63 13.96 6.74
CA THR A 91 -10.06 13.72 6.51
C THR A 91 -10.38 13.45 5.04
N THR A 92 -9.47 13.84 4.15
CA THR A 92 -9.53 13.60 2.70
C THR A 92 -8.17 13.07 2.24
N VAL A 93 -8.17 11.93 1.54
CA VAL A 93 -6.95 11.24 1.07
C VAL A 93 -7.06 11.00 -0.42
N LEU A 94 -6.05 11.40 -1.19
CA LEU A 94 -5.84 10.87 -2.53
C LEU A 94 -4.79 9.76 -2.44
N ASP A 95 -5.23 8.52 -2.62
CA ASP A 95 -4.35 7.34 -2.67
C ASP A 95 -3.50 7.41 -3.94
N ALA A 96 -2.17 7.50 -3.78
CA ALA A 96 -1.24 7.60 -4.88
C ALA A 96 -0.93 6.21 -5.44
N LEU A 97 -1.45 5.90 -6.63
CA LEU A 97 -1.30 4.60 -7.28
C LEU A 97 -0.41 4.74 -8.52
N ALA A 98 0.71 4.01 -8.53
CA ALA A 98 1.60 3.95 -9.68
C ALA A 98 0.98 3.18 -10.84
N VAL A 99 0.79 3.86 -11.97
CA VAL A 99 0.34 3.29 -13.25
C VAL A 99 1.58 3.11 -14.12
N GLY A 100 2.16 1.93 -14.07
CA GLY A 100 3.43 1.63 -14.73
C GLY A 100 4.60 1.48 -13.77
N ASP A 101 5.62 0.75 -14.22
CA ASP A 101 6.90 0.60 -13.54
C ASP A 101 8.01 0.27 -14.55
N LEU A 102 9.19 0.81 -14.32
CA LEU A 102 10.37 0.57 -15.16
C LEU A 102 11.19 -0.63 -14.71
N GLU A 103 10.94 -1.16 -13.50
CA GLU A 103 11.74 -2.24 -12.91
C GLU A 103 11.19 -3.65 -13.19
N GLY A 104 10.02 -3.78 -13.83
CA GLY A 104 9.52 -5.04 -14.40
C GLY A 104 9.00 -6.10 -13.41
N GLU A 105 9.17 -5.91 -12.10
CA GLU A 105 8.70 -6.80 -11.03
C GLU A 105 8.31 -5.99 -9.78
N SER A 106 7.45 -4.99 -9.92
CA SER A 106 6.89 -4.32 -8.74
C SER A 106 5.57 -4.92 -8.32
N VAL A 107 5.48 -5.18 -7.01
CA VAL A 107 4.21 -5.36 -6.29
C VAL A 107 3.22 -4.27 -6.68
N ARG A 108 3.68 -3.06 -7.02
CA ARG A 108 2.85 -1.92 -7.45
C ARG A 108 2.00 -2.25 -8.68
N LEU A 109 2.59 -2.82 -9.72
CA LEU A 109 1.82 -3.25 -10.90
C LEU A 109 0.87 -4.40 -10.58
N ASP A 110 1.35 -5.42 -9.87
CA ASP A 110 0.55 -6.58 -9.50
C ASP A 110 -0.65 -6.22 -8.59
N THR A 111 -0.49 -5.16 -7.80
CA THR A 111 -1.49 -4.71 -6.83
C THR A 111 -2.30 -3.50 -7.28
N LEU A 112 -2.04 -2.92 -8.47
CA LEU A 112 -2.68 -1.68 -8.92
C LEU A 112 -4.21 -1.81 -8.92
N HIS A 113 -4.74 -2.70 -9.76
CA HIS A 113 -6.19 -2.92 -9.88
C HIS A 113 -6.82 -3.41 -8.59
N SER A 114 -6.13 -4.32 -7.89
CA SER A 114 -6.68 -4.91 -6.67
C SER A 114 -6.70 -3.92 -5.49
N SER A 115 -5.74 -2.99 -5.43
CA SER A 115 -5.75 -1.87 -4.48
C SER A 115 -6.82 -0.86 -4.83
N PHE A 116 -6.93 -0.49 -6.12
CA PHE A 116 -7.99 0.38 -6.61
C PHE A 116 -9.39 -0.17 -6.27
N ASP A 117 -9.62 -1.45 -6.56
CA ASP A 117 -10.87 -2.16 -6.27
C ASP A 117 -11.15 -2.21 -4.76
N ALA A 118 -10.13 -2.48 -3.93
CA ALA A 118 -10.30 -2.55 -2.47
C ALA A 118 -10.60 -1.18 -1.84
N ILE A 119 -9.96 -0.10 -2.32
CA ILE A 119 -10.28 1.27 -1.90
C ILE A 119 -11.73 1.60 -2.32
N ASN A 120 -12.10 1.30 -3.56
CA ASN A 120 -13.46 1.53 -4.06
C ASN A 120 -14.51 0.71 -3.30
N GLN A 121 -14.19 -0.54 -2.97
CA GLN A 121 -14.99 -1.38 -2.10
C GLN A 121 -15.17 -0.72 -0.73
N GLY A 122 -14.08 -0.30 -0.10
CA GLY A 122 -14.11 0.35 1.21
C GLY A 122 -14.96 1.62 1.24
N MET A 123 -14.85 2.45 0.19
CA MET A 123 -15.69 3.64 0.00
C MET A 123 -17.18 3.26 -0.12
N ARG A 124 -17.52 2.34 -1.03
CA ARG A 124 -18.89 1.91 -1.30
C ARG A 124 -19.57 1.26 -0.09
N GLU A 125 -18.81 0.53 0.72
CA GLU A 125 -19.29 -0.20 1.89
C GLU A 125 -19.29 0.64 3.17
N GLY A 126 -18.83 1.90 3.09
CA GLY A 126 -18.74 2.79 4.26
C GLY A 126 -17.75 2.28 5.32
N ALA A 127 -16.74 1.51 4.90
CA ALA A 127 -15.71 0.96 5.77
C ALA A 127 -14.59 1.96 6.09
N LEU A 128 -14.43 2.99 5.25
CA LEU A 128 -13.41 4.04 5.39
C LEU A 128 -13.98 5.26 6.11
N ARG A 129 -13.15 5.88 6.95
CA ARG A 129 -13.54 7.03 7.78
C ARG A 129 -13.23 8.34 7.07
N ALA A 130 -12.06 8.45 6.43
CA ALA A 130 -11.75 9.56 5.53
C ALA A 130 -12.54 9.47 4.21
N ASP A 131 -12.64 10.58 3.49
CA ASP A 131 -13.01 10.53 2.07
C ASP A 131 -11.77 10.14 1.27
N HIS A 132 -11.86 9.04 0.52
CA HIS A 132 -10.80 8.59 -0.37
C HIS A 132 -11.08 9.01 -1.82
N PHE A 133 -10.00 9.36 -2.52
CA PHE A 133 -9.93 9.72 -3.92
C PHE A 133 -8.68 9.08 -4.52
N PHE A 134 -8.52 9.11 -5.83
CA PHE A 134 -7.37 8.52 -6.51
C PHE A 134 -6.47 9.60 -7.11
N HIS A 135 -5.18 9.40 -6.88
CA HIS A 135 -4.09 10.06 -7.58
C HIS A 135 -3.37 9.02 -8.44
N LEU A 136 -3.54 9.08 -9.77
CA LEU A 136 -2.91 8.15 -10.70
C LEU A 136 -1.55 8.69 -11.15
N ARG A 137 -0.49 7.96 -10.83
CA ARG A 137 0.91 8.35 -11.09
C ARG A 137 1.42 7.63 -12.34
N CYS A 138 1.43 8.31 -13.47
CA CYS A 138 1.66 7.72 -14.78
C CYS A 138 3.15 7.70 -15.14
N GLU A 139 3.74 6.50 -15.21
CA GLU A 139 5.11 6.29 -15.69
C GLU A 139 5.17 6.32 -17.21
N LEU A 140 5.65 7.42 -17.78
CA LEU A 140 5.55 7.70 -19.22
C LEU A 140 6.30 6.68 -20.09
N ALA A 141 7.43 6.17 -19.62
CA ALA A 141 8.23 5.20 -20.36
C ALA A 141 7.73 3.74 -20.24
N TYR A 142 6.65 3.49 -19.49
CA TYR A 142 6.06 2.15 -19.35
C TYR A 142 5.21 1.76 -20.58
N PRO A 143 5.52 0.66 -21.31
CA PRO A 143 4.80 0.30 -22.54
C PRO A 143 3.29 0.10 -22.39
N GLY A 144 2.83 -0.42 -21.24
CA GLY A 144 1.43 -0.72 -20.96
C GLY A 144 0.64 0.43 -20.33
N LEU A 145 1.22 1.64 -20.24
CA LEU A 145 0.62 2.75 -19.47
C LEU A 145 -0.81 3.07 -19.88
N LEU A 146 -1.08 3.19 -21.19
CA LEU A 146 -2.40 3.60 -21.66
C LEU A 146 -3.47 2.55 -21.36
N ASP A 147 -3.17 1.27 -21.53
CA ASP A 147 -4.10 0.17 -21.24
C ASP A 147 -4.49 0.16 -19.75
N GLU A 148 -3.50 0.34 -18.87
CA GLU A 148 -3.72 0.41 -17.42
C GLU A 148 -4.50 1.68 -17.02
N LEU A 149 -4.15 2.82 -17.61
CA LEU A 149 -4.77 4.10 -17.29
C LEU A 149 -6.24 4.16 -17.74
N GLU A 150 -6.55 3.68 -18.94
CA GLU A 150 -7.91 3.70 -19.49
C GLU A 150 -8.91 2.96 -18.60
N ALA A 151 -8.46 1.88 -17.95
CA ALA A 151 -9.27 1.11 -17.01
C ALA A 151 -9.64 1.87 -15.73
N LEU A 152 -8.84 2.86 -15.33
CA LEU A 152 -8.94 3.52 -14.02
C LEU A 152 -9.44 4.97 -14.12
N ILE A 153 -8.98 5.72 -15.11
CA ILE A 153 -9.12 7.19 -15.16
C ILE A 153 -10.56 7.69 -15.29
N ALA A 154 -11.47 6.84 -15.78
CA ALA A 154 -12.89 7.19 -15.90
C ALA A 154 -13.63 7.21 -14.55
N HIS A 155 -13.03 6.70 -13.49
CA HIS A 155 -13.67 6.65 -12.18
C HIS A 155 -13.83 8.05 -11.57
N PRO A 156 -15.02 8.44 -11.07
CA PRO A 156 -15.30 9.80 -10.62
C PRO A 156 -14.48 10.25 -9.40
N ALA A 157 -13.92 9.29 -8.65
CA ALA A 157 -13.02 9.55 -7.54
C ALA A 157 -11.57 9.84 -7.97
N VAL A 158 -11.22 9.72 -9.24
CA VAL A 158 -9.91 10.18 -9.74
C VAL A 158 -9.91 11.71 -9.76
N LYS A 159 -8.99 12.32 -9.01
CA LYS A 159 -8.90 13.78 -8.85
C LYS A 159 -7.57 14.36 -9.28
N LEU A 160 -6.53 13.54 -9.35
CA LEU A 160 -5.19 13.97 -9.73
C LEU A 160 -4.54 12.92 -10.62
N VAL A 161 -3.83 13.39 -11.64
CA VAL A 161 -2.93 12.58 -12.47
C VAL A 161 -1.56 13.24 -12.48
N SER A 162 -0.51 12.51 -12.10
CA SER A 162 0.87 12.97 -12.28
C SER A 162 1.49 12.34 -13.51
N VAL A 163 2.19 13.13 -14.31
CA VAL A 163 3.10 12.63 -15.35
C VAL A 163 4.50 12.50 -14.79
N MET A 164 5.09 11.32 -14.96
CA MET A 164 6.35 10.94 -14.34
C MET A 164 7.29 10.31 -15.38
N ASP A 165 8.57 10.63 -15.30
CA ASP A 165 9.61 9.99 -16.12
C ASP A 165 10.82 9.68 -15.25
N HIS A 166 10.91 8.42 -14.82
CA HIS A 166 11.99 7.93 -13.98
C HIS A 166 13.16 7.36 -14.79
N THR A 167 13.28 7.70 -16.07
CA THR A 167 14.40 7.25 -16.90
C THR A 167 15.73 7.81 -16.37
N PRO A 168 16.81 6.98 -16.29
CA PRO A 168 18.10 7.43 -15.74
C PRO A 168 18.75 8.54 -16.58
N GLY A 169 19.30 9.55 -15.91
CA GLY A 169 20.01 10.68 -16.50
C GLY A 169 19.21 11.98 -16.61
N GLN A 170 18.00 12.02 -16.07
CA GLN A 170 17.13 13.22 -16.07
C GLN A 170 16.31 13.32 -14.78
N ARG A 171 15.68 14.48 -14.57
CA ARG A 171 14.81 14.79 -13.41
C ARG A 171 15.46 14.33 -12.09
N GLN A 172 14.73 13.59 -11.24
CA GLN A 172 15.25 13.03 -9.99
C GLN A 172 16.51 12.17 -10.16
N TYR A 173 16.69 11.53 -11.32
CA TYR A 173 17.76 10.57 -11.57
C TYR A 173 18.84 11.10 -12.51
N ARG A 174 19.10 12.41 -12.47
CA ARG A 174 20.19 13.05 -13.23
C ARG A 174 21.57 12.44 -12.96
N ASP A 175 21.84 12.06 -11.71
CA ASP A 175 23.08 11.39 -11.31
C ASP A 175 22.94 9.86 -11.45
N LEU A 176 23.65 9.29 -12.43
CA LEU A 176 23.63 7.85 -12.70
C LEU A 176 24.29 7.03 -11.58
N GLU A 177 25.27 7.55 -10.86
CA GLU A 177 25.89 6.85 -9.73
C GLU A 177 24.92 6.79 -8.54
N GLN A 178 24.17 7.87 -8.31
CA GLN A 178 23.11 7.88 -7.33
C GLN A 178 21.98 6.91 -7.70
N TYR A 179 21.56 6.91 -8.97
CA TYR A 179 20.58 5.95 -9.49
C TYR A 179 21.06 4.50 -9.28
N LYS A 180 22.31 4.20 -9.65
CA LYS A 180 22.97 2.90 -9.45
C LYS A 180 22.97 2.48 -7.99
N LYS A 181 23.31 3.39 -7.07
CA LYS A 181 23.32 3.14 -5.63
C LYS A 181 21.93 2.86 -5.07
N TYR A 182 20.89 3.52 -5.59
CA TYR A 182 19.53 3.34 -5.13
C TYR A 182 18.96 2.00 -5.60
N TYR A 183 19.04 1.71 -6.90
CA TYR A 183 18.46 0.50 -7.49
C TYR A 183 19.33 -0.75 -7.27
N GLY A 184 20.65 -0.61 -7.17
CA GLY A 184 21.56 -1.71 -6.81
C GLY A 184 21.30 -2.31 -5.41
N LYS A 185 20.63 -1.58 -4.51
CA LYS A 185 20.22 -2.10 -3.18
C LYS A 185 19.01 -3.06 -3.25
N LYS A 186 18.23 -3.07 -4.35
CA LYS A 186 17.00 -3.86 -4.49
C LYS A 186 17.25 -5.32 -4.93
N LYS A 187 18.37 -5.93 -4.51
CA LYS A 187 18.81 -7.32 -4.82
C LYS A 187 19.30 -7.58 -6.24
N VAL A 188 19.47 -6.56 -7.08
CA VAL A 188 20.09 -6.74 -8.40
C VAL A 188 21.60 -6.52 -8.24
N GLY A 189 22.38 -7.59 -8.39
CA GLY A 189 23.84 -7.53 -8.41
C GLY A 189 24.33 -6.90 -9.70
N TRP A 190 24.17 -5.59 -9.84
CA TRP A 190 24.67 -4.85 -11.00
C TRP A 190 26.19 -4.87 -11.01
N ASN A 191 26.75 -5.37 -12.10
CA ASN A 191 28.10 -4.99 -12.54
C ASN A 191 27.99 -3.82 -13.52
N GLU A 192 29.12 -3.26 -13.95
CA GLU A 192 29.13 -2.08 -14.83
C GLU A 192 28.35 -2.32 -16.12
N ASP A 193 28.60 -3.45 -16.79
CA ASP A 193 28.00 -3.75 -18.08
C ASP A 193 26.48 -3.96 -17.99
N THR A 194 26.02 -4.69 -16.96
CA THR A 194 24.59 -4.93 -16.74
C THR A 194 23.87 -3.65 -16.34
N PHE A 195 24.52 -2.76 -15.59
CA PHE A 195 23.97 -1.44 -15.28
C PHE A 195 23.82 -0.57 -16.54
N LEU A 196 24.87 -0.45 -17.35
CA LEU A 196 24.84 0.35 -18.56
C LEU A 196 23.83 -0.18 -19.59
N ALA A 197 23.71 -1.50 -19.71
CA ALA A 197 22.68 -2.13 -20.54
C ALA A 197 21.26 -1.77 -20.05
N ALA A 198 21.03 -1.84 -18.74
CA ALA A 198 19.76 -1.49 -18.10
C ALA A 198 19.39 0.00 -18.29
N VAL A 199 20.37 0.90 -18.26
CA VAL A 199 20.20 2.33 -18.56
C VAL A 199 19.86 2.53 -20.04
N ALA A 200 20.57 1.88 -20.96
CA ALA A 200 20.33 1.98 -22.40
C ALA A 200 18.93 1.46 -22.78
N GLU A 201 18.49 0.36 -22.18
CA GLU A 201 17.14 -0.19 -22.36
C GLU A 201 16.07 0.82 -21.93
N ARG A 202 16.20 1.40 -20.73
CA ARG A 202 15.25 2.40 -20.21
C ARG A 202 15.18 3.65 -21.10
N LYS A 203 16.34 4.14 -21.57
CA LYS A 203 16.39 5.26 -22.53
C LYS A 203 15.72 4.92 -23.86
N THR A 204 15.86 3.69 -24.34
CA THR A 204 15.18 3.22 -25.55
C THR A 204 13.66 3.22 -25.37
N LYS A 205 13.17 2.70 -24.23
CA LYS A 205 11.74 2.76 -23.88
C LYS A 205 11.24 4.21 -23.78
N GLN A 206 11.98 5.08 -23.12
CA GLN A 206 11.64 6.49 -23.00
C GLN A 206 11.45 7.14 -24.38
N ALA A 207 12.42 6.96 -25.28
CA ALA A 207 12.34 7.51 -26.63
C ALA A 207 11.16 6.96 -27.44
N GLN A 208 10.78 5.70 -27.19
CA GLN A 208 9.68 5.04 -27.89
C GLN A 208 8.29 5.42 -27.34
N TYR A 209 8.18 5.65 -26.03
CA TYR A 209 6.89 5.69 -25.33
C TYR A 209 6.54 7.05 -24.73
N ALA A 210 7.50 7.78 -24.16
CA ALA A 210 7.20 8.87 -23.24
C ALA A 210 6.41 10.02 -23.88
N GLY A 211 6.82 10.48 -25.07
CA GLY A 211 6.14 11.59 -25.76
C GLY A 211 4.68 11.28 -26.11
N ARG A 212 4.43 10.11 -26.74
CA ARG A 212 3.07 9.69 -27.13
C ARG A 212 2.17 9.43 -25.92
N HIS A 213 2.72 8.83 -24.87
CA HIS A 213 1.98 8.56 -23.65
C HIS A 213 1.63 9.85 -22.92
N LYS A 214 2.57 10.79 -22.81
CA LYS A 214 2.32 12.07 -22.15
C LYS A 214 1.18 12.82 -22.81
N GLN A 215 1.21 12.94 -24.14
CA GLN A 215 0.13 13.57 -24.89
C GLN A 215 -1.24 12.91 -24.60
N ALA A 216 -1.30 11.59 -24.67
CA ALA A 216 -2.55 10.85 -24.41
C ALA A 216 -3.03 11.01 -22.95
N VAL A 217 -2.12 10.96 -21.97
CA VAL A 217 -2.45 11.17 -20.54
C VAL A 217 -3.03 12.56 -20.32
N VAL A 218 -2.40 13.59 -20.88
CA VAL A 218 -2.85 14.99 -20.80
C VAL A 218 -4.24 15.15 -21.41
N GLU A 219 -4.45 14.64 -22.64
CA GLU A 219 -5.74 14.69 -23.32
C GLU A 219 -6.84 13.98 -22.51
N LEU A 220 -6.55 12.80 -21.95
CA LEU A 220 -7.50 12.03 -21.15
C LEU A 220 -7.89 12.74 -19.85
N ALA A 221 -6.93 13.38 -19.16
CA ALA A 221 -7.16 14.13 -17.94
C ALA A 221 -7.95 15.42 -18.20
N GLN A 222 -7.55 16.19 -19.22
CA GLN A 222 -8.22 17.43 -19.62
C GLN A 222 -9.68 17.18 -20.04
N ALA A 223 -9.93 16.14 -20.85
CA ALA A 223 -11.28 15.76 -21.26
C ALA A 223 -12.23 15.44 -20.08
N ARG A 224 -11.67 15.15 -18.90
CA ARG A 224 -12.41 14.81 -17.68
C ARG A 224 -12.34 15.90 -16.60
N GLY A 225 -11.62 16.99 -16.86
CA GLY A 225 -11.38 18.04 -15.86
C GLY A 225 -10.62 17.55 -14.63
N ILE A 226 -9.73 16.55 -14.80
CA ILE A 226 -8.88 16.02 -13.73
C ILE A 226 -7.63 16.90 -13.62
N ALA A 227 -7.22 17.25 -12.39
CA ALA A 227 -6.02 18.04 -12.18
C ALA A 227 -4.77 17.28 -12.66
N LEU A 228 -3.83 18.02 -13.26
CA LEU A 228 -2.56 17.48 -13.75
C LEU A 228 -1.39 18.01 -12.91
N ALA A 229 -0.44 17.12 -12.62
CA ALA A 229 0.82 17.40 -11.94
C ALA A 229 2.02 16.92 -12.78
N SER A 230 3.11 17.69 -12.78
CA SER A 230 4.44 17.25 -13.24
C SER A 230 5.27 16.82 -12.03
N HIS A 231 6.02 15.72 -12.14
CA HIS A 231 6.79 15.17 -11.03
C HIS A 231 8.31 15.41 -11.21
N ASP A 232 8.99 15.71 -10.11
CA ASP A 232 10.45 15.89 -10.01
C ASP A 232 11.04 16.94 -10.98
N ASP A 233 10.34 18.05 -11.17
CA ASP A 233 10.83 19.14 -12.02
C ASP A 233 12.18 19.65 -11.51
N THR A 234 13.15 19.75 -12.40
CA THR A 234 14.56 19.96 -12.04
C THR A 234 15.15 21.24 -12.63
N ASP A 235 14.58 21.74 -13.72
CA ASP A 235 14.99 22.97 -14.41
C ASP A 235 13.75 23.71 -14.93
N GLU A 236 13.95 24.92 -15.45
CA GLU A 236 12.88 25.76 -15.98
C GLU A 236 12.19 25.15 -17.23
N ALA A 237 12.93 24.41 -18.06
CA ALA A 237 12.37 23.79 -19.26
C ALA A 237 11.29 22.75 -18.94
N HIS A 238 11.44 22.01 -17.84
CA HIS A 238 10.38 21.11 -17.35
C HIS A 238 9.12 21.86 -16.94
N ILE A 239 9.24 23.06 -16.36
CA ILE A 239 8.09 23.91 -16.00
C ILE A 239 7.42 24.46 -17.26
N GLU A 240 8.18 24.91 -18.25
CA GLU A 240 7.66 25.37 -19.54
C GLU A 240 6.94 24.25 -20.31
N GLU A 241 7.45 23.02 -20.22
CA GLU A 241 6.76 21.82 -20.71
C GLU A 241 5.43 21.60 -19.97
N ALA A 242 5.46 21.60 -18.64
CA ALA A 242 4.28 21.40 -17.80
C ALA A 242 3.18 22.44 -18.09
N LEU A 243 3.56 23.70 -18.30
CA LEU A 243 2.63 24.78 -18.68
C LEU A 243 1.93 24.53 -20.01
N ARG A 244 2.67 24.05 -21.03
CA ARG A 244 2.08 23.69 -22.33
C ARG A 244 1.08 22.55 -22.21
N ASP A 245 1.31 21.65 -21.27
CA ASP A 245 0.45 20.51 -20.99
C ASP A 245 -0.76 20.87 -20.07
N GLY A 246 -0.85 22.12 -19.61
CA GLY A 246 -1.93 22.57 -18.72
C GLY A 246 -1.82 22.04 -17.29
N VAL A 247 -0.62 21.67 -16.85
CA VAL A 247 -0.32 21.25 -15.48
C VAL A 247 -0.53 22.41 -14.51
N ALA A 248 -1.16 22.12 -13.37
CA ALA A 248 -1.42 23.09 -12.30
C ALA A 248 -0.49 22.93 -11.09
N ILE A 249 0.20 21.77 -10.99
CA ILE A 249 0.97 21.37 -9.81
C ILE A 249 2.37 20.92 -10.24
N SER A 250 3.41 21.53 -9.66
CA SER A 250 4.78 21.02 -9.71
C SER A 250 5.04 20.21 -8.45
N GLU A 251 5.07 18.90 -8.61
CA GLU A 251 5.18 17.91 -7.54
C GLU A 251 6.63 17.53 -7.29
N PHE A 252 7.08 17.74 -6.05
CA PHE A 252 8.44 17.48 -5.57
C PHE A 252 9.56 18.07 -6.45
N PRO A 253 9.54 19.37 -6.80
CA PRO A 253 10.63 19.97 -7.56
C PRO A 253 11.97 19.73 -6.86
N THR A 254 12.96 19.27 -7.62
CA THR A 254 14.23 18.80 -7.06
C THR A 254 15.22 19.94 -6.83
N THR A 255 15.00 21.09 -7.48
CA THR A 255 15.84 22.29 -7.39
C THR A 255 15.05 23.54 -7.01
N ARG A 256 15.75 24.51 -6.41
CA ARG A 256 15.19 25.84 -6.16
C ARG A 256 14.85 26.58 -7.45
N GLU A 257 15.60 26.33 -8.52
CA GLU A 257 15.36 26.92 -9.85
C GLU A 257 13.98 26.51 -10.40
N ALA A 258 13.69 25.20 -10.42
CA ALA A 258 12.40 24.68 -10.86
C ALA A 258 11.25 25.18 -9.98
N ALA A 259 11.42 25.16 -8.65
CA ALA A 259 10.41 25.67 -7.72
C ALA A 259 10.14 27.18 -7.93
N ALA A 260 11.20 27.97 -8.17
CA ALA A 260 11.06 29.39 -8.48
C ALA A 260 10.38 29.64 -9.83
N ALA A 261 10.67 28.83 -10.85
CA ALA A 261 9.98 28.88 -12.13
C ALA A 261 8.49 28.52 -12.00
N ALA A 262 8.17 27.42 -11.31
CA ALA A 262 6.80 27.03 -11.01
C ALA A 262 6.02 28.17 -10.34
N LYS A 263 6.60 28.79 -9.31
CA LYS A 263 5.99 29.92 -8.60
C LYS A 263 5.75 31.13 -9.50
N ARG A 264 6.72 31.49 -10.37
CA ARG A 264 6.56 32.61 -11.34
C ARG A 264 5.38 32.39 -12.28
N HIS A 265 5.13 31.15 -12.66
CA HIS A 265 4.06 30.78 -13.58
C HIS A 265 2.75 30.37 -12.89
N GLY A 266 2.68 30.45 -11.57
CA GLY A 266 1.47 30.17 -10.81
C GLY A 266 1.15 28.69 -10.62
N LEU A 267 2.10 27.79 -10.86
CA LEU A 267 1.96 26.38 -10.50
C LEU A 267 2.08 26.22 -8.99
N ALA A 268 1.20 25.43 -8.39
CA ALA A 268 1.31 25.07 -6.99
C ALA A 268 2.48 24.11 -6.78
N THR A 269 3.38 24.45 -5.85
CA THR A 269 4.53 23.61 -5.50
C THR A 269 4.19 22.68 -4.33
N VAL A 270 4.44 21.38 -4.49
CA VAL A 270 4.18 20.35 -3.46
C VAL A 270 5.50 19.77 -2.97
N MET A 271 5.71 19.73 -1.66
CA MET A 271 6.86 19.06 -1.04
C MET A 271 6.46 18.02 0.01
N GLY A 272 7.29 17.00 0.17
CA GLY A 272 7.07 15.95 1.17
C GLY A 272 7.29 16.49 2.59
N ALA A 273 6.24 16.46 3.40
CA ALA A 273 6.26 16.78 4.82
C ALA A 273 7.27 15.95 5.64
N PRO A 274 7.56 14.66 5.31
CA PRO A 274 8.64 13.93 5.98
C PRO A 274 10.01 14.64 5.86
N ASN A 275 10.28 15.37 4.77
CA ASN A 275 11.52 16.11 4.59
C ASN A 275 11.62 17.32 5.53
N VAL A 276 10.48 17.96 5.85
CA VAL A 276 10.42 19.02 6.86
C VAL A 276 10.71 18.42 8.24
N VAL A 277 10.02 17.34 8.60
CA VAL A 277 10.14 16.69 9.92
C VAL A 277 11.54 16.14 10.18
N ARG A 278 12.21 15.62 9.15
CA ARG A 278 13.57 15.09 9.27
C ARG A 278 14.66 16.16 9.23
N GLY A 279 14.33 17.40 8.83
CA GLY A 279 15.29 18.48 8.65
C GLY A 279 16.17 18.35 7.41
N GLY A 280 15.75 17.61 6.37
CA GLY A 280 16.50 17.45 5.13
C GLY A 280 15.95 16.39 4.16
N SER A 281 16.34 16.50 2.88
CA SER A 281 16.02 15.53 1.83
C SER A 281 16.92 14.29 1.91
N HIS A 282 16.36 13.11 1.62
CA HIS A 282 17.13 11.86 1.60
C HIS A 282 17.96 11.67 0.31
N SER A 283 17.58 12.35 -0.78
CA SER A 283 18.17 12.22 -2.12
C SER A 283 19.11 13.37 -2.50
N GLY A 284 19.36 14.33 -1.61
CA GLY A 284 20.17 15.52 -1.95
C GLY A 284 19.43 16.59 -2.77
N ASN A 285 18.14 16.39 -3.03
CA ASN A 285 17.25 17.42 -3.59
C ASN A 285 17.09 18.61 -2.62
N VAL A 286 16.60 19.74 -3.13
CA VAL A 286 16.31 20.94 -2.34
C VAL A 286 15.42 20.62 -1.12
N ALA A 287 15.73 21.25 0.03
CA ALA A 287 14.99 21.00 1.25
C ALA A 287 13.64 21.73 1.25
N ALA A 288 12.57 21.05 1.68
CA ALA A 288 11.23 21.66 1.77
C ALA A 288 11.21 22.92 2.66
N LEU A 289 11.97 22.93 3.75
CA LEU A 289 12.08 24.08 4.65
C LEU A 289 12.80 25.28 4.00
N GLU A 290 13.75 25.01 3.11
CA GLU A 290 14.42 26.06 2.33
C GLU A 290 13.44 26.70 1.34
N LEU A 291 12.69 25.90 0.59
CA LEU A 291 11.66 26.41 -0.30
C LEU A 291 10.61 27.24 0.46
N ALA A 292 10.17 26.76 1.63
CA ALA A 292 9.24 27.50 2.48
C ALA A 292 9.75 28.88 2.92
N ARG A 293 11.03 28.98 3.29
CA ARG A 293 11.68 30.26 3.67
C ARG A 293 11.83 31.23 2.51
N HIS A 294 11.84 30.71 1.28
CA HIS A 294 11.93 31.50 0.07
C HIS A 294 10.58 31.75 -0.62
N ASP A 295 9.46 31.41 0.03
CA ASP A 295 8.11 31.56 -0.53
C ASP A 295 7.85 30.70 -1.79
N LEU A 296 8.57 29.57 -1.90
CA LEU A 296 8.53 28.63 -3.02
C LEU A 296 7.84 27.30 -2.66
N LEU A 297 7.01 27.30 -1.62
CA LEU A 297 6.23 26.15 -1.16
C LEU A 297 4.77 26.56 -0.98
N ASP A 298 3.85 25.80 -1.57
CA ASP A 298 2.41 26.05 -1.45
C ASP A 298 1.67 24.94 -0.70
N ILE A 299 2.09 23.68 -0.89
CA ILE A 299 1.40 22.49 -0.38
C ILE A 299 2.42 21.52 0.24
N LEU A 300 2.04 20.90 1.36
CA LEU A 300 2.73 19.73 1.88
C LEU A 300 1.94 18.46 1.60
N SER A 301 2.66 17.38 1.27
CA SER A 301 2.12 16.02 1.17
C SER A 301 2.76 15.14 2.26
N SER A 302 2.01 14.24 2.86
CA SER A 302 2.52 13.27 3.85
C SER A 302 3.45 12.24 3.24
N ASP A 303 3.43 12.11 1.90
CA ASP A 303 4.20 11.16 1.14
C ASP A 303 3.97 9.75 1.75
N TYR A 304 5.00 9.11 2.28
CA TYR A 304 4.88 7.79 2.89
C TYR A 304 4.63 7.81 4.41
N VAL A 305 4.40 8.97 5.07
CA VAL A 305 4.18 9.08 6.53
C VAL A 305 3.01 10.02 6.86
N PRO A 306 1.76 9.51 7.03
CA PRO A 306 0.58 10.33 7.31
C PRO A 306 0.75 11.34 8.45
N ALA A 307 1.34 10.92 9.57
CA ALA A 307 1.57 11.77 10.74
C ALA A 307 2.52 12.95 10.49
N SER A 308 3.29 12.92 9.40
CA SER A 308 4.18 14.01 9.03
C SER A 308 3.45 15.24 8.50
N LEU A 309 2.22 15.12 8.01
CA LEU A 309 1.50 16.24 7.38
C LEU A 309 1.27 17.40 8.35
N LEU A 310 0.56 17.12 9.46
CA LEU A 310 0.33 18.11 10.52
C LEU A 310 1.63 18.57 11.17
N HIS A 311 2.58 17.65 11.34
CA HIS A 311 3.89 17.95 11.93
C HIS A 311 4.70 18.90 11.04
N GLY A 312 4.69 18.69 9.72
CA GLY A 312 5.30 19.57 8.74
C GLY A 312 4.70 20.98 8.82
N ALA A 313 3.37 21.11 8.81
CA ALA A 313 2.71 22.40 8.98
C ALA A 313 3.11 23.09 10.30
N TRP A 314 3.14 22.36 11.41
CA TRP A 314 3.57 22.90 12.71
C TRP A 314 5.01 23.41 12.67
N LEU A 315 5.92 22.68 12.01
CA LEU A 315 7.32 23.08 11.85
C LEU A 315 7.49 24.25 10.87
N LEU A 316 6.66 24.38 9.83
CA LEU A 316 6.65 25.58 8.98
C LEU A 316 6.30 26.83 9.81
N HIS A 317 5.31 26.72 10.69
CA HIS A 317 4.99 27.80 11.62
C HIS A 317 6.14 28.07 12.60
N ALA A 318 6.66 27.04 13.26
CA ALA A 318 7.66 27.17 14.32
C ALA A 318 9.06 27.56 13.82
N GLN A 319 9.45 27.15 12.60
CA GLN A 319 10.84 27.20 12.12
C GLN A 319 11.04 27.91 10.77
N ALA A 320 9.98 28.07 9.96
CA ALA A 320 10.04 28.82 8.70
C ALA A 320 9.48 30.25 8.83
N GLY A 321 8.98 30.62 10.01
CA GLY A 321 8.41 31.96 10.26
C GLY A 321 7.04 32.18 9.61
N TRP A 322 6.36 31.11 9.19
CA TRP A 322 5.01 31.22 8.64
C TRP A 322 3.99 31.53 9.72
N SER A 323 2.94 32.29 9.38
CA SER A 323 1.77 32.38 10.25
C SER A 323 1.08 31.02 10.35
N LEU A 324 0.40 30.76 11.48
CA LEU A 324 -0.32 29.51 11.66
C LEU A 324 -1.41 29.29 10.60
N PRO A 325 -2.24 30.29 10.22
CA PRO A 325 -3.17 30.17 9.08
C PRO A 325 -2.50 29.72 7.78
N ARG A 326 -1.37 30.32 7.42
CA ARG A 326 -0.62 29.97 6.20
C ARG A 326 -0.11 28.54 6.23
N ALA A 327 0.44 28.11 7.37
CA ALA A 327 0.96 26.75 7.53
C ALA A 327 -0.15 25.69 7.47
N VAL A 328 -1.32 25.98 8.06
CA VAL A 328 -2.49 25.10 8.00
C VAL A 328 -3.06 25.06 6.59
N ALA A 329 -3.15 26.19 5.89
CA ALA A 329 -3.62 26.23 4.50
C ALA A 329 -2.80 25.33 3.57
N ALA A 330 -1.49 25.18 3.79
CA ALA A 330 -0.63 24.29 3.02
C ALA A 330 -0.95 22.79 3.16
N VAL A 331 -1.74 22.40 4.16
CA VAL A 331 -2.14 21.00 4.41
C VAL A 331 -3.67 20.82 4.40
N SER A 332 -4.43 21.86 4.05
CA SER A 332 -5.89 21.80 3.98
C SER A 332 -6.44 22.55 2.76
N LEU A 333 -6.41 23.88 2.77
CA LEU A 333 -7.06 24.74 1.79
C LEU A 333 -6.40 24.67 0.41
N ASN A 334 -5.08 24.80 0.38
CA ASN A 334 -4.30 24.79 -0.85
C ASN A 334 -4.39 23.43 -1.56
N PRO A 335 -4.16 22.28 -0.89
CA PRO A 335 -4.35 20.99 -1.54
C PRO A 335 -5.79 20.75 -2.01
N ALA A 336 -6.81 21.14 -1.22
CA ALA A 336 -8.21 21.03 -1.64
C ALA A 336 -8.49 21.78 -2.95
N ARG A 337 -8.06 23.05 -3.02
CA ARG A 337 -8.23 23.89 -4.22
C ARG A 337 -7.46 23.36 -5.42
N ALA A 338 -6.24 22.87 -5.22
CA ALA A 338 -5.39 22.35 -6.29
C ALA A 338 -6.01 21.16 -7.03
N VAL A 339 -6.85 20.37 -6.35
CA VAL A 339 -7.57 19.23 -6.94
C VAL A 339 -9.08 19.47 -7.13
N GLY A 340 -9.51 20.74 -7.08
CA GLY A 340 -10.88 21.15 -7.40
C GLY A 340 -11.93 20.87 -6.31
N LEU A 341 -11.53 20.67 -5.06
CA LEU A 341 -12.43 20.49 -3.91
C LEU A 341 -12.70 21.85 -3.25
N ALA A 342 -13.91 22.38 -3.43
CA ALA A 342 -14.33 23.69 -2.91
C ALA A 342 -15.17 23.64 -1.62
N ASP A 343 -15.57 22.44 -1.19
CA ASP A 343 -16.46 22.18 -0.05
C ASP A 343 -15.72 21.86 1.27
N ARG A 344 -14.39 21.94 1.26
CA ARG A 344 -13.53 21.60 2.40
C ARG A 344 -12.20 22.37 2.39
N GLY A 345 -11.41 22.16 3.45
CA GLY A 345 -10.06 22.70 3.59
C GLY A 345 -10.01 24.05 4.32
N ASP A 346 -11.17 24.63 4.64
CA ASP A 346 -11.31 25.89 5.37
C ASP A 346 -12.39 25.78 6.48
N ILE A 347 -12.26 26.58 7.54
CA ILE A 347 -13.31 26.77 8.54
C ILE A 347 -14.08 28.04 8.14
N ALA A 348 -15.11 27.89 7.31
CA ALA A 348 -15.97 28.98 6.88
C ALA A 348 -17.44 28.53 6.89
N VAL A 349 -18.38 29.48 7.06
CA VAL A 349 -19.81 29.17 7.03
C VAL A 349 -20.19 28.52 5.71
N GLY A 350 -20.95 27.42 5.78
CA GLY A 350 -21.36 26.60 4.64
C GLY A 350 -20.36 25.52 4.22
N GLN A 351 -19.11 25.57 4.70
CA GLN A 351 -18.13 24.50 4.48
C GLN A 351 -18.46 23.26 5.31
N ARG A 352 -17.95 22.11 4.88
CA ARG A 352 -18.05 20.87 5.67
C ARG A 352 -17.36 21.03 7.02
N ALA A 353 -17.97 20.47 8.07
CA ALA A 353 -17.38 20.35 9.40
C ALA A 353 -16.41 19.15 9.49
N ASP A 354 -15.51 19.05 8.50
CA ASP A 354 -14.35 18.18 8.57
C ASP A 354 -13.28 18.95 9.36
N LEU A 355 -13.00 18.51 10.58
CA LEU A 355 -12.26 19.32 11.56
C LEU A 355 -11.26 18.47 12.35
N VAL A 356 -10.19 19.11 12.80
CA VAL A 356 -9.17 18.51 13.66
C VAL A 356 -8.97 19.40 14.89
N ALA A 357 -9.12 18.83 16.09
CA ALA A 357 -8.68 19.46 17.32
C ALA A 357 -7.31 18.92 17.69
N MET A 358 -6.33 19.80 17.86
CA MET A 358 -4.97 19.43 18.23
C MET A 358 -4.45 20.22 19.43
N THR A 359 -3.46 19.66 20.11
CA THR A 359 -2.57 20.36 21.02
C THR A 359 -1.12 20.17 20.58
N ALA A 360 -0.18 20.85 21.22
CA ALA A 360 1.24 20.64 20.95
C ALA A 360 2.03 20.32 22.24
N ARG A 361 3.15 19.62 22.07
CA ARG A 361 4.18 19.39 23.07
C ARG A 361 5.53 19.77 22.47
N GLY A 362 5.95 21.01 22.69
CA GLY A 362 7.06 21.60 21.94
C GLY A 362 6.75 21.60 20.45
N ASP A 363 7.63 21.02 19.66
CA ASP A 363 7.51 20.94 18.19
C ASP A 363 6.64 19.77 17.71
N VAL A 364 6.03 19.01 18.61
CA VAL A 364 5.22 17.83 18.24
C VAL A 364 3.72 18.16 18.36
N PRO A 365 2.98 18.29 17.25
CA PRO A 365 1.53 18.40 17.28
C PRO A 365 0.88 17.04 17.59
N LEU A 366 -0.23 17.09 18.32
CA LEU A 366 -0.98 15.92 18.79
C LEU A 366 -2.45 16.08 18.44
N VAL A 367 -2.95 15.20 17.58
CA VAL A 367 -4.38 15.12 17.25
C VAL A 367 -5.15 14.57 18.45
N ARG A 368 -6.14 15.33 18.93
CA ARG A 368 -7.02 14.92 20.04
C ARG A 368 -8.36 14.38 19.55
N SER A 369 -8.91 15.00 18.52
CA SER A 369 -10.21 14.61 17.97
C SER A 369 -10.28 15.00 16.51
N VAL A 370 -10.99 14.18 15.74
CA VAL A 370 -11.32 14.43 14.33
C VAL A 370 -12.82 14.30 14.16
N TRP A 371 -13.40 15.25 13.44
CA TRP A 371 -14.79 15.25 13.00
C TRP A 371 -14.82 15.19 11.47
N LYS A 372 -15.80 14.49 10.92
CA LYS A 372 -16.02 14.38 9.49
C LYS A 372 -17.51 14.31 9.20
N LEU A 373 -17.96 15.03 8.18
CA LEU A 373 -19.32 14.93 7.66
C LEU A 373 -19.56 13.51 7.13
N ALA A 374 -20.48 12.75 7.71
CA ALA A 374 -20.81 11.44 7.15
C ALA A 374 -21.46 11.57 5.78
N GLY A 375 -20.85 10.96 4.76
CA GLY A 375 -21.51 10.74 3.48
C GLY A 375 -22.58 9.66 3.65
N GLY A 376 -23.85 10.01 3.41
CA GLY A 376 -24.99 9.08 3.36
C GLY A 376 -25.31 8.36 4.68
N TYR A 377 -26.43 8.71 5.31
CA TYR A 377 -26.89 8.27 6.65
C TYR A 377 -26.27 9.01 7.85
N SER A 378 -26.64 10.29 7.94
CA SER A 378 -27.18 10.94 9.16
C SER A 378 -26.43 10.87 10.50
N ASP A 379 -25.09 10.80 10.54
CA ASP A 379 -24.38 11.08 11.81
C ASP A 379 -22.94 11.58 11.62
N VAL A 380 -22.58 12.72 12.22
CA VAL A 380 -21.18 13.21 12.26
C VAL A 380 -20.37 12.22 13.09
N ARG A 381 -19.47 11.46 12.45
CA ARG A 381 -18.67 10.45 13.18
C ARG A 381 -17.51 11.13 13.89
N ARG A 382 -17.62 11.20 15.22
CA ARG A 382 -16.51 11.62 16.06
C ARG A 382 -15.52 10.48 16.27
N HIS A 383 -14.24 10.79 16.07
CA HIS A 383 -13.17 9.88 16.43
C HIS A 383 -12.29 10.50 17.51
N ARG A 384 -12.37 9.97 18.74
CA ARG A 384 -11.45 10.33 19.83
C ARG A 384 -10.20 9.46 19.73
N CYS A 385 -9.03 10.05 19.49
CA CYS A 385 -7.77 9.43 19.88
C CYS A 385 -7.65 9.59 21.39
N ALA A 386 -7.67 8.49 22.14
CA ALA A 386 -7.49 8.56 23.59
C ALA A 386 -6.07 9.06 23.90
N ALA A 387 -5.93 10.36 24.14
CA ALA A 387 -4.72 10.90 24.75
C ALA A 387 -4.68 10.38 26.19
N ALA A 388 -3.61 9.67 26.55
CA ALA A 388 -3.36 9.25 27.92
C ALA A 388 -3.43 10.47 28.85
N VAL A 389 -4.47 10.53 29.68
CA VAL A 389 -4.49 11.41 30.84
C VAL A 389 -3.40 10.89 31.75
N VAL A 390 -2.25 11.58 31.79
CA VAL A 390 -1.24 11.34 32.83
C VAL A 390 -1.90 11.75 34.14
N PRO A 391 -2.20 10.82 35.08
CA PRO A 391 -2.78 11.22 36.35
C PRO A 391 -1.73 12.03 37.10
N ARG A 392 -2.12 13.20 37.62
CA ARG A 392 -1.34 13.89 38.66
C ARG A 392 -1.09 12.89 39.79
N THR A 393 0.17 12.53 40.01
CA THR A 393 0.59 11.63 41.08
C THR A 393 0.23 12.25 42.44
N GLN A 394 -0.87 11.82 43.04
CA GLN A 394 -1.05 11.95 44.48
C GLN A 394 -0.21 10.85 45.15
N ARG A 395 0.82 11.27 45.90
CA ARG A 395 1.59 10.37 46.77
C ARG A 395 0.66 9.89 47.89
N ALA A 396 0.48 8.57 47.99
CA ALA A 396 -0.07 7.92 49.18
C ALA A 396 0.91 6.83 49.67
N PRO A 397 1.02 6.59 51.00
CA PRO A 397 2.20 6.02 51.62
C PRO A 397 2.24 4.49 51.63
N LEU A 398 3.46 3.95 51.63
CA LEU A 398 3.80 2.54 51.69
C LEU A 398 3.22 1.84 52.94
N ARG A 399 2.52 0.72 52.74
CA ARG A 399 2.31 -0.31 53.77
C ARG A 399 2.84 -1.66 53.28
N ARG A 400 3.71 -2.25 54.12
CA ARG A 400 4.29 -3.58 54.00
C ARG A 400 3.29 -4.66 54.46
N GLY A 401 3.33 -5.84 53.85
CA GLY A 401 3.06 -7.09 54.57
C GLY A 401 2.45 -8.26 53.78
N ARG A 402 3.25 -9.34 53.64
CA ARG A 402 2.92 -10.80 53.60
C ARG A 402 2.09 -11.32 52.40
N GLN A 403 2.21 -12.55 51.89
CA GLN A 403 3.12 -13.70 51.90
C GLN A 403 2.68 -14.59 50.70
N PRO A 404 3.52 -15.48 50.13
CA PRO A 404 3.18 -16.25 48.91
C PRO A 404 2.46 -17.58 49.20
N VAL A 405 1.50 -17.95 48.36
CA VAL A 405 0.76 -19.24 48.41
C VAL A 405 1.40 -20.26 47.45
N ARG A 406 1.53 -21.50 47.94
CA ARG A 406 2.18 -22.68 47.34
C ARG A 406 1.38 -23.35 46.20
N PRO A 407 2.03 -24.17 45.34
CA PRO A 407 1.40 -24.91 44.25
C PRO A 407 0.76 -26.23 44.73
N ARG A 408 -0.22 -26.77 43.97
CA ARG A 408 -0.83 -28.10 44.18
C ARG A 408 -0.39 -29.07 43.06
N ASP A 409 -0.10 -30.29 43.50
CA ASP A 409 0.43 -31.47 42.78
C ASP A 409 -0.70 -32.31 42.10
N PRO A 410 -0.39 -33.23 41.16
CA PRO A 410 -1.32 -33.82 40.20
C PRO A 410 -1.81 -35.24 40.56
N GLY A 411 -2.81 -35.72 39.81
CA GLY A 411 -3.04 -37.15 39.60
C GLY A 411 -4.50 -37.55 39.36
N ARG A 412 -4.82 -38.08 38.18
CA ARG A 412 -5.13 -39.52 37.96
C ARG A 412 -5.70 -39.82 36.56
N HIS A 413 -5.15 -40.89 36.00
CA HIS A 413 -5.36 -41.68 34.79
C HIS A 413 -6.79 -41.91 34.27
N ALA A 414 -6.93 -42.07 32.94
CA ALA A 414 -7.17 -43.37 32.27
C ALA A 414 -7.21 -43.25 30.73
N GLY A 415 -6.49 -44.14 30.05
CA GLY A 415 -6.42 -44.30 28.59
C GLY A 415 -7.30 -45.43 28.03
N PRO A 416 -7.17 -45.79 26.73
CA PRO A 416 -8.31 -46.00 25.82
C PRO A 416 -8.50 -47.45 25.33
N ARG A 417 -9.69 -47.80 24.81
CA ARG A 417 -9.93 -48.96 23.90
C ARG A 417 -11.33 -48.94 23.25
N ARG A 418 -11.40 -49.47 22.01
CA ARG A 418 -12.56 -49.69 21.08
C ARG A 418 -12.97 -48.41 20.34
N TRP A 419 -13.01 -48.37 19.01
CA TRP A 419 -13.96 -49.13 18.17
C TRP A 419 -13.41 -49.47 16.78
N LEU A 420 -13.74 -50.67 16.32
CA LEU A 420 -13.64 -51.19 14.95
C LEU A 420 -14.98 -51.89 14.65
N ARG A 421 -15.43 -51.85 13.39
CA ARG A 421 -16.66 -52.45 12.76
C ARG A 421 -17.87 -51.49 12.71
N ARG A 422 -18.59 -51.29 11.61
CA ARG A 422 -18.93 -52.13 10.43
C ARG A 422 -19.30 -51.25 9.22
N ARG A 423 -19.00 -51.74 8.01
CA ARG A 423 -19.70 -51.40 6.75
C ARG A 423 -21.09 -52.08 6.74
N THR A 424 -22.08 -51.42 6.14
CA THR A 424 -22.95 -51.83 5.01
C THR A 424 -24.30 -51.12 5.13
N ASP A 425 -24.66 -50.25 4.18
CA ASP A 425 -25.81 -50.52 3.29
C ASP A 425 -25.99 -49.43 2.22
N ALA A 426 -26.40 -49.92 1.06
CA ALA A 426 -26.70 -49.17 -0.15
C ALA A 426 -28.03 -48.42 -0.03
N GLY A 427 -28.12 -47.23 -0.64
CA GLY A 427 -29.39 -46.52 -0.75
C GLY A 427 -29.34 -45.23 -1.56
N ARG A 428 -29.76 -45.33 -2.83
CA ARG A 428 -30.44 -44.31 -3.66
C ARG A 428 -29.72 -42.99 -4.00
N LEU A 429 -29.33 -42.90 -5.27
CA LEU A 429 -29.28 -41.65 -6.04
C LEU A 429 -30.71 -41.11 -6.27
N PRO A 430 -30.86 -39.77 -6.39
CA PRO A 430 -31.78 -39.23 -7.37
C PRO A 430 -31.07 -38.31 -8.39
N ALA A 431 -31.77 -38.20 -9.51
CA ALA A 431 -31.35 -37.73 -10.81
C ALA A 431 -31.31 -36.20 -10.98
N ARG A 432 -30.40 -35.78 -11.88
CA ARG A 432 -30.52 -34.70 -12.88
C ARG A 432 -30.76 -33.26 -12.38
N CYS A 433 -29.72 -32.44 -12.47
CA CYS A 433 -29.84 -31.04 -12.89
C CYS A 433 -29.00 -30.80 -14.15
N ARG A 434 -29.64 -30.28 -15.19
CA ARG A 434 -29.05 -29.94 -16.51
C ARG A 434 -28.17 -28.70 -16.37
N LEU A 435 -26.99 -28.71 -16.99
CA LEU A 435 -26.18 -27.52 -17.23
C LEU A 435 -26.79 -26.70 -18.38
N PRO A 436 -26.89 -25.36 -18.30
CA PRO A 436 -27.10 -24.54 -19.49
C PRO A 436 -25.78 -24.41 -20.26
N ALA A 437 -25.87 -24.65 -21.56
CA ALA A 437 -24.80 -24.45 -22.52
C ALA A 437 -24.50 -22.95 -22.69
N GLY A 438 -23.24 -22.56 -22.51
CA GLY A 438 -22.82 -21.18 -22.70
C GLY A 438 -21.47 -20.77 -22.10
N ALA A 439 -20.53 -21.69 -21.88
CA ALA A 439 -19.16 -21.32 -21.51
C ALA A 439 -18.32 -21.19 -22.78
N ARG A 440 -18.21 -19.96 -23.31
CA ARG A 440 -17.14 -19.60 -24.25
C ARG A 440 -15.80 -19.95 -23.58
N ARG A 441 -14.95 -20.69 -24.30
CA ARG A 441 -13.56 -20.97 -23.91
C ARG A 441 -12.86 -19.65 -23.57
N ARG A 442 -12.64 -19.37 -22.28
CA ARG A 442 -11.61 -18.42 -21.85
C ARG A 442 -10.28 -19.15 -21.99
N SER A 443 -9.49 -18.76 -22.98
CA SER A 443 -8.07 -19.08 -23.07
C SER A 443 -7.33 -18.33 -21.96
N GLY A 444 -7.50 -18.77 -20.71
CA GLY A 444 -6.78 -18.26 -19.56
C GLY A 444 -5.37 -18.84 -19.55
N HIS A 445 -4.43 -18.13 -20.18
CA HIS A 445 -3.00 -18.35 -19.98
C HIS A 445 -2.61 -17.71 -18.64
N GLY A 446 -3.01 -18.36 -17.55
CA GLY A 446 -2.70 -17.94 -16.18
C GLY A 446 -1.32 -18.44 -15.77
N GLY A 447 -0.43 -17.49 -15.48
CA GLY A 447 0.83 -17.61 -14.72
C GLY A 447 1.33 -19.03 -14.43
N TYR A 448 2.08 -19.60 -15.36
CA TYR A 448 2.81 -20.83 -15.07
C TYR A 448 4.10 -20.48 -14.30
N GLY A 449 4.25 -21.03 -13.09
CA GLY A 449 5.53 -21.21 -12.40
C GLY A 449 6.15 -19.97 -11.75
N VAL A 450 5.51 -19.41 -10.72
CA VAL A 450 6.16 -18.46 -9.80
C VAL A 450 7.40 -19.12 -9.18
N MET A 451 8.56 -18.45 -9.24
CA MET A 451 9.78 -18.92 -8.59
C MET A 451 9.49 -19.12 -7.08
N ALA A 452 9.79 -20.32 -6.58
CA ALA A 452 9.62 -20.79 -5.19
C ALA A 452 8.27 -21.42 -4.78
N HIS A 453 7.35 -21.74 -5.69
CA HIS A 453 6.12 -22.50 -5.32
C HIS A 453 6.42 -23.88 -4.70
N ASP A 454 7.51 -24.52 -5.11
CA ASP A 454 8.07 -25.74 -4.52
C ASP A 454 8.48 -25.54 -3.06
N LYS A 455 9.14 -24.43 -2.74
CA LYS A 455 9.54 -24.07 -1.37
C LYS A 455 8.32 -23.69 -0.53
N LEU A 456 7.37 -22.96 -1.09
CA LEU A 456 6.11 -22.61 -0.42
C LEU A 456 5.29 -23.87 -0.07
N ALA A 457 5.16 -24.82 -1.00
CA ALA A 457 4.46 -26.07 -0.75
C ALA A 457 5.14 -26.91 0.35
N ARG A 458 6.47 -26.98 0.34
CA ARG A 458 7.25 -27.61 1.42
C ARG A 458 6.98 -26.97 2.77
N ASP A 459 7.11 -25.64 2.85
CA ASP A 459 7.02 -24.90 4.12
C ASP A 459 5.59 -24.95 4.68
N TYR A 460 4.58 -24.90 3.80
CA TYR A 460 3.19 -25.08 4.18
C TYR A 460 2.93 -26.48 4.78
N LEU A 461 3.46 -27.55 4.17
CA LEU A 461 3.32 -28.90 4.70
C LEU A 461 4.02 -29.08 6.06
N LEU A 462 5.19 -28.46 6.25
CA LEU A 462 5.87 -28.44 7.56
C LEU A 462 5.03 -27.73 8.62
N GLN A 463 4.44 -26.58 8.30
CA GLN A 463 3.58 -25.83 9.22
C GLN A 463 2.32 -26.62 9.63
N LEU A 464 1.78 -27.44 8.72
CA LEU A 464 0.66 -28.32 9.00
C LEU A 464 1.05 -29.57 9.82
N GLY A 465 2.34 -29.79 10.08
CA GLY A 465 2.85 -30.90 10.88
C GLY A 465 3.13 -32.17 10.08
N PHE A 466 3.22 -32.09 8.75
CA PHE A 466 3.69 -33.22 7.94
C PHE A 466 5.19 -33.45 8.15
N SER A 467 5.60 -34.71 8.01
CA SER A 467 7.01 -35.09 8.19
C SER A 467 7.96 -34.31 7.27
N PRO A 468 9.19 -34.00 7.73
CA PRO A 468 10.21 -33.36 6.89
C PRO A 468 10.49 -34.11 5.59
N ARG A 469 10.40 -35.45 5.62
CA ARG A 469 10.54 -36.30 4.44
C ARG A 469 9.46 -35.99 3.40
N LEU A 470 8.19 -35.98 3.79
CA LEU A 470 7.07 -35.74 2.86
C LEU A 470 7.12 -34.31 2.30
N ALA A 471 7.38 -33.32 3.17
CA ALA A 471 7.54 -31.95 2.75
C ALA A 471 8.71 -31.79 1.75
N ARG A 472 9.82 -32.50 1.96
CA ARG A 472 10.96 -32.53 1.03
C ARG A 472 10.58 -33.15 -0.31
N LEU A 473 9.87 -34.27 -0.34
CA LEU A 473 9.43 -34.91 -1.59
C LEU A 473 8.61 -33.94 -2.44
N VAL A 474 7.64 -33.27 -1.82
CA VAL A 474 6.83 -32.25 -2.49
C VAL A 474 7.70 -31.06 -2.90
N GLY A 475 8.57 -30.56 -2.03
CA GLY A 475 9.42 -29.40 -2.33
C GLY A 475 10.52 -29.62 -3.36
N MET A 476 10.82 -30.85 -3.76
CA MET A 476 11.88 -31.15 -4.73
C MET A 476 11.36 -31.26 -6.16
N HIS A 477 10.06 -31.06 -6.41
CA HIS A 477 9.49 -31.34 -7.73
C HIS A 477 10.01 -30.41 -8.85
N VAL A 478 10.46 -29.19 -8.55
CA VAL A 478 11.11 -28.31 -9.54
C VAL A 478 12.52 -28.81 -9.87
N GLU A 479 13.34 -29.09 -8.86
CA GLU A 479 14.70 -29.61 -9.05
C GLU A 479 14.68 -31.00 -9.73
N ALA A 480 13.70 -31.84 -9.40
CA ALA A 480 13.47 -33.13 -10.07
C ALA A 480 13.19 -32.97 -11.57
N LYS A 481 12.44 -31.92 -11.96
CA LYS A 481 12.19 -31.60 -13.37
C LYS A 481 13.48 -31.24 -14.07
N ARG A 482 14.28 -30.34 -13.47
CA ARG A 482 15.56 -29.89 -14.02
C ARG A 482 16.55 -31.05 -14.17
N TYR A 483 16.59 -31.95 -13.19
CA TYR A 483 17.41 -33.16 -13.21
C TYR A 483 17.01 -34.10 -14.35
N LEU A 484 15.72 -34.47 -14.45
CA LEU A 484 15.24 -35.36 -15.51
C LEU A 484 15.47 -34.77 -16.91
N CYS A 485 15.31 -33.46 -17.07
CA CYS A 485 15.62 -32.78 -18.34
C CYS A 485 17.11 -32.83 -18.71
N ALA A 486 18.00 -32.98 -17.73
CA ALA A 486 19.44 -33.05 -17.96
C ALA A 486 19.90 -34.47 -18.34
N ILE A 487 19.28 -35.50 -17.76
CA ILE A 487 19.73 -36.90 -17.91
C ILE A 487 18.88 -37.74 -18.87
N ASP A 488 17.70 -37.26 -19.26
CA ASP A 488 16.75 -37.98 -20.11
C ASP A 488 16.20 -37.04 -21.21
N PRO A 489 16.81 -37.05 -22.41
CA PRO A 489 16.35 -36.25 -23.54
C PRO A 489 14.91 -36.54 -23.96
N ALA A 490 14.42 -37.77 -23.74
CA ALA A 490 13.04 -38.13 -24.06
C ALA A 490 12.06 -37.48 -23.06
N TYR A 491 12.45 -37.36 -21.79
CA TYR A 491 11.66 -36.62 -20.80
C TYR A 491 11.56 -35.12 -21.15
N LEU A 492 12.66 -34.50 -21.57
CA LEU A 492 12.66 -33.09 -21.99
C LEU A 492 11.73 -32.85 -23.18
N ALA A 493 11.73 -33.76 -24.16
CA ALA A 493 10.86 -33.70 -25.33
C ALA A 493 9.37 -33.93 -25.00
N ALA A 494 9.08 -34.66 -23.91
CA ALA A 494 7.74 -35.01 -23.48
C ALA A 494 7.12 -34.03 -22.47
N LEU A 495 7.79 -32.90 -22.14
CA LEU A 495 7.24 -31.91 -21.23
C LEU A 495 5.95 -31.30 -21.77
N SER A 496 4.97 -31.10 -20.87
CA SER A 496 3.80 -30.28 -21.19
C SER A 496 4.19 -28.85 -21.58
N PRO A 497 3.41 -28.15 -22.43
CA PRO A 497 3.73 -26.77 -22.85
C PRO A 497 3.97 -25.80 -21.68
N ALA A 498 3.19 -25.94 -20.61
CA ALA A 498 3.36 -25.20 -19.36
C ALA A 498 4.69 -25.51 -18.64
N SER A 499 5.11 -26.77 -18.61
CA SER A 499 6.35 -27.20 -17.97
C SER A 499 7.59 -26.80 -18.74
N ALA A 500 7.51 -26.77 -20.08
CA ALA A 500 8.56 -26.28 -20.96
C ALA A 500 8.77 -24.77 -20.80
N ALA A 501 7.68 -23.98 -20.81
CA ALA A 501 7.74 -22.53 -20.60
C ALA A 501 8.36 -22.15 -19.23
N THR A 502 8.05 -22.91 -18.18
CA THR A 502 8.56 -22.66 -16.82
C THR A 502 9.98 -23.16 -16.58
N LEU A 503 10.51 -24.05 -17.42
CA LEU A 503 11.86 -24.60 -17.23
C LEU A 503 12.94 -23.52 -17.40
N GLY A 504 12.76 -22.58 -18.33
CA GLY A 504 13.69 -21.46 -18.55
C GLY A 504 13.83 -20.57 -17.32
N TYR A 505 12.71 -20.15 -16.73
CA TYR A 505 12.66 -19.35 -15.50
C TYR A 505 13.17 -20.08 -14.25
N GLN A 506 13.27 -21.42 -14.32
CA GLN A 506 13.75 -22.27 -13.22
C GLN A 506 15.23 -22.62 -13.35
N GLY A 507 15.97 -21.98 -14.27
CA GLY A 507 17.40 -22.21 -14.44
C GLY A 507 17.74 -23.38 -15.36
N GLY A 508 16.79 -23.83 -16.20
CA GLY A 508 17.02 -24.84 -17.24
C GLY A 508 17.31 -26.26 -16.71
N PRO A 509 17.65 -27.20 -17.62
CA PRO A 509 18.22 -28.49 -17.24
C PRO A 509 19.46 -28.29 -16.33
N MET A 510 19.63 -29.18 -15.35
CA MET A 510 20.78 -29.14 -14.45
C MET A 510 22.11 -29.26 -15.21
N ARG A 511 23.14 -28.55 -14.73
CA ARG A 511 24.53 -28.79 -15.16
C ARG A 511 25.04 -30.13 -14.62
N ALA A 512 26.13 -30.65 -15.19
CA ALA A 512 26.68 -31.96 -14.80
C ALA A 512 27.02 -32.05 -13.29
N ASP A 513 27.58 -31.00 -12.71
CA ASP A 513 27.88 -30.90 -11.27
C ASP A 513 26.61 -30.92 -10.40
N GLU A 514 25.55 -30.25 -10.85
CA GLU A 514 24.25 -30.21 -10.19
C GLU A 514 23.54 -31.57 -10.26
N ALA A 515 23.59 -32.22 -11.43
CA ALA A 515 23.02 -33.54 -11.63
C ALA A 515 23.74 -34.61 -10.79
N ASP A 516 25.07 -34.56 -10.73
CA ASP A 516 25.86 -35.43 -9.87
C ASP A 516 25.51 -35.24 -8.40
N ALA A 517 25.34 -34.00 -7.94
CA ALA A 517 24.92 -33.73 -6.57
C ALA A 517 23.49 -34.23 -6.29
N PHE A 518 22.57 -34.03 -7.23
CA PHE A 518 21.17 -34.43 -7.11
C PHE A 518 21.01 -35.95 -7.11
N SER A 519 21.79 -36.68 -7.92
CA SER A 519 21.77 -38.15 -8.00
C SER A 519 22.17 -38.84 -6.68
N ARG A 520 22.82 -38.12 -5.76
CA ARG A 520 23.23 -38.63 -4.44
C ARG A 520 22.18 -38.41 -3.34
N LEU A 521 21.02 -37.85 -3.66
CA LEU A 521 19.97 -37.62 -2.65
C LEU A 521 19.37 -38.95 -2.15
N PRO A 522 19.17 -39.10 -0.83
CA PRO A 522 18.74 -40.37 -0.23
C PRO A 522 17.31 -40.81 -0.59
N ASP A 523 16.45 -39.89 -1.05
CA ASP A 523 15.08 -40.18 -1.52
C ASP A 523 14.94 -39.98 -3.04
N LEU A 524 16.03 -40.03 -3.82
CA LEU A 524 16.00 -39.73 -5.25
C LEU A 524 14.88 -40.47 -6.00
N ALA A 525 14.75 -41.78 -5.78
CA ALA A 525 13.75 -42.59 -6.46
C ALA A 525 12.31 -42.07 -6.26
N ASP A 526 11.97 -41.69 -5.03
CA ASP A 526 10.64 -41.17 -4.69
C ASP A 526 10.40 -39.76 -5.22
N ILE A 527 11.45 -38.92 -5.22
CA ILE A 527 11.41 -37.57 -5.79
C ILE A 527 11.10 -37.64 -7.30
N LEU A 528 11.78 -38.54 -8.02
CA LEU A 528 11.59 -38.72 -9.45
C LEU A 528 10.23 -39.37 -9.76
N ALA A 529 9.78 -40.31 -8.93
CA ALA A 529 8.46 -40.92 -9.08
C ALA A 529 7.34 -39.89 -8.95
N LEU A 530 7.39 -39.04 -7.92
CA LEU A 530 6.40 -37.98 -7.70
C LEU A 530 6.37 -36.97 -8.85
N ARG A 531 7.54 -36.58 -9.38
CA ARG A 531 7.64 -35.68 -10.54
C ARG A 531 7.01 -36.26 -11.79
N ARG A 532 7.20 -37.56 -12.05
CA ARG A 532 6.60 -38.25 -13.20
C ARG A 532 5.08 -38.34 -13.06
N LEU A 533 4.58 -38.60 -11.85
CA LEU A 533 3.15 -38.57 -11.56
C LEU A 533 2.54 -37.17 -11.74
N ASP A 534 3.26 -36.12 -11.33
CA ASP A 534 2.82 -34.72 -11.52
C ASP A 534 2.71 -34.32 -12.99
N GLU A 535 3.65 -34.76 -13.85
CA GLU A 535 3.50 -34.54 -15.30
C GLU A 535 2.34 -35.36 -15.87
N ALA A 536 2.24 -36.66 -15.54
CA ALA A 536 1.17 -37.52 -16.06
C ALA A 536 -0.23 -37.05 -15.67
N ALA A 537 -0.38 -36.37 -14.53
CA ALA A 537 -1.64 -35.80 -14.08
C ALA A 537 -2.16 -34.64 -14.97
N LYS A 538 -1.32 -34.07 -15.84
CA LYS A 538 -1.68 -32.93 -16.71
C LYS A 538 -2.38 -33.34 -18.00
N ASP A 539 -2.37 -34.63 -18.35
CA ASP A 539 -2.97 -35.16 -19.58
C ASP A 539 -4.51 -35.27 -19.52
N GLY A 540 -5.16 -34.74 -18.47
CA GLY A 540 -6.61 -34.58 -18.37
C GLY A 540 -7.43 -35.87 -18.22
N GLY A 541 -6.80 -37.05 -18.35
CA GLY A 541 -7.44 -38.37 -18.19
C GLY A 541 -7.57 -38.86 -16.74
N TRP A 542 -7.02 -38.12 -15.77
CA TRP A 542 -7.03 -38.50 -14.36
C TRP A 542 -8.17 -37.80 -13.62
N SER A 543 -9.11 -38.58 -13.10
CA SER A 543 -10.14 -38.08 -12.18
C SER A 543 -9.82 -38.55 -10.77
N LEU A 544 -9.55 -37.60 -9.88
CA LEU A 544 -9.67 -37.81 -8.45
C LEU A 544 -11.17 -37.81 -8.13
N GLY A 545 -11.87 -38.92 -8.38
CA GLY A 545 -13.19 -39.12 -7.77
C GLY A 545 -13.09 -38.81 -6.27
N ALA A 546 -14.16 -38.30 -5.64
CA ALA A 546 -14.19 -37.75 -4.27
C ALA A 546 -13.03 -38.31 -3.43
N ALA A 547 -11.97 -37.51 -3.25
CA ALA A 547 -10.64 -37.93 -2.80
C ALA A 547 -10.61 -38.37 -1.32
N ASP A 548 -11.73 -38.91 -0.83
CA ASP A 548 -12.05 -39.26 0.53
C ASP A 548 -11.15 -40.35 1.09
N TRP A 549 -10.47 -41.13 0.23
CA TRP A 549 -9.49 -42.12 0.63
C TRP A 549 -8.14 -41.51 1.05
N VAL A 550 -7.83 -40.29 0.60
CA VAL A 550 -6.57 -39.59 0.95
C VAL A 550 -6.66 -39.00 2.36
N TRP A 551 -7.84 -38.53 2.78
CA TRP A 551 -8.02 -37.90 4.09
C TRP A 551 -7.62 -38.80 5.27
N PRO A 552 -8.02 -40.09 5.33
CA PRO A 552 -7.55 -41.01 6.36
C PRO A 552 -6.03 -41.19 6.39
N LEU A 553 -5.37 -41.19 5.23
CA LEU A 553 -3.91 -41.34 5.13
C LEU A 553 -3.18 -40.10 5.65
N MET A 554 -3.66 -38.90 5.28
CA MET A 554 -3.15 -37.63 5.80
C MET A 554 -3.35 -37.53 7.31
N ALA A 555 -4.55 -37.87 7.80
CA ALA A 555 -4.86 -37.85 9.23
C ALA A 555 -4.01 -38.86 10.03
N ALA A 556 -3.81 -40.07 9.51
CA ALA A 556 -2.95 -41.09 10.14
C ALA A 556 -1.49 -40.65 10.18
N HIS A 557 -0.98 -40.05 9.11
CA HIS A 557 0.39 -39.52 9.05
C HIS A 557 0.59 -38.38 10.05
N LEU A 558 -0.31 -37.39 10.07
CA LEU A 558 -0.25 -36.29 11.03
C LEU A 558 -0.37 -36.78 12.48
N GLY A 559 -1.19 -37.80 12.72
CA GLY A 559 -1.29 -38.49 14.01
C GLY A 559 0.02 -39.14 14.44
N SER A 560 0.74 -39.81 13.52
CA SER A 560 2.03 -40.45 13.83
C SER A 560 3.15 -39.42 14.08
N GLN A 561 3.13 -38.28 13.39
CA GLN A 561 4.11 -37.20 13.62
C GLN A 561 3.94 -36.55 15.00
N ARG A 562 2.69 -36.39 15.48
CA ARG A 562 2.41 -35.86 16.83
C ARG A 562 2.86 -36.81 17.94
N LEU A 563 2.76 -38.13 17.73
CA LEU A 563 3.24 -39.13 18.67
C LEU A 563 4.78 -39.23 18.71
N ALA A 564 5.45 -38.99 17.59
CA ALA A 564 6.92 -38.96 17.51
C ALA A 564 7.54 -37.67 18.10
N ALA A 565 6.77 -36.58 18.23
CA ALA A 565 7.21 -35.31 18.80
C ALA A 565 7.09 -35.24 20.33
N TRP A 566 6.55 -36.28 20.98
CA TRP A 566 6.49 -36.37 22.44
C TRP A 566 7.62 -37.28 22.94
N PRO A 567 8.57 -36.80 23.76
CA PRO A 567 9.53 -37.70 24.38
C PRO A 567 8.80 -38.61 25.38
N ALA A 568 9.14 -39.90 25.34
CA ALA A 568 8.69 -40.90 26.31
C ALA A 568 9.25 -40.65 27.70
#